data_AF-A0A9Q3C7W3-F1
#
_entry.id   AF-A0A9Q3C7W3-F1
#
_cell.length_a   1.000
_cell.length_b   1.000
_cell.length_c   1.000
_cell.angle_alpha   90.00
_cell.angle_beta   90.00
_cell.angle_gamma   90.00
#
_symmetry.space_group_name_H-M   'P 1'
#
loop_
_entity.id
_entity.type
_entity.pdbx_description
1 polymer ?
#
loop_
_entity_poly.entity_id
_entity_poly.type
_entity_poly.pdbx_seq_one_letter_code
_entity_poly.pdbx_strand_id
1 'polypeptide(L)'
;MTYSEKEALKQLPEASICPKFPGVGEYDHMEFIDYIDGLSIDVPGIPDYGITARLNKAFKGHASIWYTGRRRSMAEETVHCGRAR
;
A
#
# COMPACT_ATOMS: atom_id res chain seq x y z
N MET A 1 -7.98 18.62 -5.81
CA MET A 1 -8.70 17.67 -6.67
C MET A 1 -8.85 16.38 -5.87
N THR A 2 -10.08 15.93 -5.59
CA THR A 2 -10.32 14.65 -4.92
C THR A 2 -10.44 13.58 -6.00
N TYR A 3 -9.44 12.70 -6.09
CA TYR A 3 -9.55 11.54 -6.99
C TYR A 3 -10.61 10.58 -6.46
N SER A 4 -11.34 9.93 -7.36
CA SER A 4 -12.13 8.74 -7.04
C SER A 4 -11.21 7.52 -7.02
N GLU A 5 -11.58 6.48 -6.24
CA GLU A 5 -10.73 5.31 -6.04
C GLU A 5 -10.26 4.65 -7.34
N LYS A 6 -11.16 4.57 -8.31
CA LYS A 6 -10.90 4.00 -9.63
C LYS A 6 -9.96 4.86 -10.48
N GLU A 7 -10.00 6.17 -10.30
CA GLU A 7 -9.19 7.11 -11.08
C GLU A 7 -7.75 7.19 -10.56
N ALA A 8 -7.57 7.14 -9.24
CA ALA A 8 -6.23 7.03 -8.63
C ALA A 8 -5.53 5.72 -9.04
N LEU A 9 -6.28 4.62 -9.15
CA LEU A 9 -5.74 3.33 -9.58
C LEU A 9 -5.31 3.30 -11.05
N LYS A 10 -5.96 4.09 -11.92
CA LYS A 10 -5.62 4.22 -13.34
C LYS A 10 -4.35 5.04 -13.58
N GLN A 11 -4.05 6.00 -12.71
CA GLN A 11 -2.84 6.82 -12.82
C GLN A 11 -1.59 6.09 -12.33
N LEU A 12 -1.77 5.08 -11.49
CA LEU A 12 -0.68 4.24 -11.03
C LEU A 12 -0.19 3.30 -12.14
N PRO A 13 1.13 3.06 -12.26
CA PRO A 13 1.70 2.09 -13.19
C PRO A 13 1.04 0.71 -13.06
N GLU A 14 0.99 -0.08 -14.13
CA GLU A 14 0.30 -1.38 -14.11
C GLU A 14 0.81 -2.33 -13.00
N ALA A 15 -0.07 -3.19 -12.49
CA ALA A 15 0.30 -4.08 -11.37
C ALA A 15 1.34 -5.15 -11.78
N SER A 16 1.46 -5.36 -13.08
CA SER A 16 2.39 -6.27 -13.75
C SER A 16 3.83 -5.77 -13.74
N ILE A 17 4.02 -4.44 -13.81
CA ILE A 17 5.35 -3.79 -13.78
C ILE A 17 5.79 -3.39 -12.37
N CYS A 18 4.93 -3.59 -11.39
CA CYS A 18 5.18 -3.26 -9.99
C CYS A 18 6.16 -4.26 -9.35
N PRO A 19 7.24 -3.78 -8.71
CA PRO A 19 8.22 -4.63 -8.04
C PRO A 19 7.54 -5.53 -6.99
N LYS A 20 8.09 -6.74 -6.83
CA LYS A 20 7.58 -7.72 -5.87
C LYS A 20 8.49 -7.72 -4.65
N PHE A 21 7.89 -7.49 -3.50
CA PHE A 21 8.60 -7.44 -2.22
C PHE A 21 8.27 -8.68 -1.41
N PRO A 22 9.19 -9.67 -1.32
CA PRO A 22 8.99 -10.86 -0.50
C PRO A 22 9.16 -10.57 1.00
N GLY A 23 9.91 -9.52 1.37
CA GLY A 23 10.17 -9.13 2.75
C GLY A 23 11.13 -10.08 3.45
N VAL A 24 12.10 -10.62 2.70
CA VAL A 24 13.09 -11.59 3.19
C VAL A 24 14.52 -11.07 2.97
N GLY A 25 14.74 -10.18 2.01
CA GLY A 25 16.03 -9.55 1.76
C GLY A 25 16.36 -8.46 2.78
N GLU A 26 17.64 -8.36 3.13
CA GLU A 26 18.18 -7.35 4.04
C GLU A 26 17.89 -5.91 3.58
N TYR A 27 17.78 -5.69 2.26
CA TYR A 27 17.54 -4.38 1.64
C TYR A 27 16.18 -4.23 0.95
N ASP A 28 15.29 -5.23 1.04
CA ASP A 28 13.94 -5.18 0.42
C ASP A 28 13.13 -3.95 0.89
N HIS A 29 13.44 -3.43 2.07
CA HIS A 29 12.78 -2.27 2.67
C HIS A 29 13.21 -0.94 2.03
N MET A 30 14.45 -0.83 1.54
CA MET A 30 14.95 0.40 0.89
C MET A 30 14.35 0.53 -0.50
N GLU A 31 14.38 -0.53 -1.31
CA GLU A 31 13.74 -0.56 -2.62
C GLU A 31 12.21 -0.33 -2.52
N PHE A 32 11.62 -0.77 -1.41
CA PHE A 32 10.22 -0.52 -1.11
C PHE A 32 9.94 0.96 -0.84
N ILE A 33 10.79 1.64 -0.07
CA ILE A 33 10.66 3.08 0.21
C ILE A 33 10.84 3.89 -1.07
N ASP A 34 11.90 3.61 -1.84
CA ASP A 34 12.16 4.29 -3.12
C ASP A 34 11.01 4.10 -4.11
N TYR A 35 10.39 2.91 -4.12
CA TYR A 35 9.20 2.67 -4.94
C TYR A 35 8.01 3.55 -4.53
N ILE A 36 7.76 3.71 -3.23
CA ILE A 36 6.65 4.53 -2.73
C ILE A 36 6.89 6.02 -2.99
N ASP A 37 8.13 6.47 -2.82
CA ASP A 37 8.53 7.84 -3.15
C ASP A 37 8.38 8.08 -4.65
N GLY A 38 8.82 7.13 -5.50
CA GLY A 38 8.60 7.17 -6.95
C GLY A 38 7.12 7.30 -7.33
N LEU A 39 6.23 6.51 -6.72
CA LEU A 39 4.78 6.63 -6.97
C LEU A 39 4.22 8.01 -6.61
N SER A 40 4.73 8.61 -5.54
CA SER A 40 4.29 9.92 -5.06
C SER A 40 4.78 11.06 -5.95
N ILE A 41 5.96 10.88 -6.57
CA ILE A 41 6.53 11.80 -7.56
C ILE A 41 5.79 11.67 -8.90
N ASP A 42 5.58 10.43 -9.37
CA ASP A 42 4.94 10.12 -10.66
C ASP A 42 3.46 10.54 -10.69
N VAL A 43 2.77 10.46 -9.54
CA VAL A 43 1.36 10.82 -9.41
C VAL A 43 1.16 11.83 -8.27
N PRO A 44 1.39 13.13 -8.53
CA PRO A 44 1.26 14.17 -7.52
C PRO A 44 -0.16 14.25 -6.96
N GLY A 45 -0.30 14.16 -5.64
CA GLY A 45 -1.58 14.22 -4.96
C GLY A 45 -2.40 12.93 -5.04
N ILE A 46 -1.75 11.80 -5.34
CA ILE A 46 -2.39 10.50 -5.18
C ILE A 46 -2.77 10.29 -3.70
N PRO A 47 -4.02 9.91 -3.42
CA PRO A 47 -4.46 9.66 -2.06
C PRO A 47 -3.95 8.30 -1.56
N ASP A 48 -3.73 8.21 -0.24
CA ASP A 48 -3.19 7.02 0.45
C ASP A 48 -3.94 5.73 0.13
N TYR A 49 -5.24 5.80 -0.14
CA TYR A 49 -6.04 4.64 -0.51
C TYR A 49 -5.58 4.03 -1.85
N GLY A 50 -5.09 4.85 -2.79
CA GLY A 50 -4.59 4.41 -4.09
C GLY A 50 -3.27 3.68 -3.96
N ILE A 51 -2.38 4.23 -3.12
CA ILE A 51 -1.10 3.61 -2.77
C ILE A 51 -1.34 2.28 -2.05
N THR A 52 -2.19 2.25 -1.01
CA THR A 52 -2.47 1.02 -0.25
C THR A 52 -3.16 -0.06 -1.08
N ALA A 53 -4.04 0.30 -2.01
CA ALA A 53 -4.60 -0.67 -2.97
C ALA A 53 -3.51 -1.29 -3.85
N ARG A 54 -2.45 -0.53 -4.18
CA ARG A 54 -1.28 -1.03 -4.91
C ARG A 54 -0.39 -1.94 -4.06
N LEU A 55 -0.17 -1.61 -2.79
CA LEU A 55 0.63 -2.38 -1.84
C LEU A 55 0.18 -3.84 -1.72
N ASN A 56 -1.13 -4.08 -1.71
CA ASN A 56 -1.69 -5.45 -1.68
C ASN A 56 -1.17 -6.34 -2.83
N LYS A 57 -0.84 -5.75 -4.00
CA LYS A 57 -0.35 -6.48 -5.17
C LYS A 57 1.17 -6.52 -5.28
N ALA A 58 1.86 -5.62 -4.57
CA ALA A 58 3.33 -5.51 -4.54
C ALA A 58 3.94 -6.54 -3.56
N PHE A 59 3.30 -6.73 -2.40
CA PHE A 59 3.80 -7.67 -1.40
C PHE A 59 3.60 -9.13 -1.81
N LYS A 60 4.63 -9.95 -1.51
CA LYS A 60 4.65 -11.40 -1.68
C LYS A 60 5.21 -12.06 -0.41
N GLY A 61 4.98 -13.37 -0.26
CA GLY A 61 5.54 -14.14 0.85
C GLY A 61 5.26 -13.53 2.23
N HIS A 62 6.33 -13.34 3.02
CA HIS A 62 6.26 -12.85 4.40
C HIS A 62 5.71 -11.42 4.49
N ALA A 63 6.08 -10.54 3.55
CA ALA A 63 5.55 -9.18 3.51
C ALA A 63 4.02 -9.15 3.30
N SER A 64 3.49 -10.07 2.47
CA SER A 64 2.04 -10.16 2.22
C SER A 64 1.28 -10.63 3.46
N ILE A 65 1.83 -11.63 4.17
CA ILE A 65 1.26 -12.13 5.42
C ILE A 65 1.25 -11.03 6.48
N TRP A 66 2.38 -10.34 6.67
CA TRP A 66 2.49 -9.22 7.59
C TRP A 66 1.49 -8.10 7.25
N TYR A 67 1.44 -7.67 5.99
CA TYR A 67 0.56 -6.58 5.57
C TYR A 67 -0.93 -6.93 5.75
N THR A 68 -1.32 -8.16 5.43
CA THR A 68 -2.68 -8.65 5.67
C THR A 68 -3.03 -8.70 7.15
N GLY A 69 -2.09 -9.16 8.00
CA GLY A 69 -2.24 -9.14 9.45
C GLY A 69 -2.37 -7.73 10.02
N ARG A 70 -1.53 -6.79 9.55
CA ARG A 70 -1.56 -5.37 9.93
C ARG A 70 -2.91 -4.74 9.57
N ARG A 71 -3.42 -4.98 8.37
CA ARG A 71 -4.75 -4.48 7.94
C ARG A 71 -5.88 -5.03 8.82
N ARG A 72 -5.78 -6.28 9.25
CA ARG A 72 -6.76 -6.90 10.14
C ARG A 72 -6.74 -6.26 11.53
N SER A 73 -5.55 -6.10 12.12
CA SER A 73 -5.34 -5.39 13.39
C SER A 73 -5.93 -3.99 13.34
N MET A 74 -5.62 -3.22 12.28
CA MET A 74 -6.16 -1.85 12.14
C MET A 74 -7.70 -1.84 12.05
N ALA A 75 -8.29 -2.82 11.36
CA ALA A 75 -9.74 -2.96 11.31
C ALA A 75 -10.33 -3.26 12.69
N GLU A 76 -9.68 -4.12 13.48
CA GLU A 76 -10.09 -4.46 14.86
C GLU A 76 -9.88 -3.28 15.83
N GLU A 77 -8.78 -2.55 15.72
CA GLU A 77 -8.49 -1.34 16.52
C GLU A 77 -9.48 -0.20 16.24
N THR A 78 -9.92 -0.07 14.98
CA THR A 78 -10.95 0.92 14.60
C THR A 78 -12.31 0.60 15.23
N VAL A 79 -12.64 -0.69 15.41
CA VAL A 79 -13.87 -1.12 16.12
C VAL A 79 -13.80 -0.77 17.62
N HIS A 80 -12.60 -0.77 18.21
CA HIS A 80 -12.42 -0.43 19.62
C HIS A 80 -12.47 1.08 19.89
N CYS A 81 -12.04 1.93 18.94
CA CYS A 81 -12.13 3.39 19.08
C CYS A 81 -13.57 3.93 18.89
N GLY A 82 -14.47 3.18 18.24
CA GLY A 82 -15.86 3.58 18.00
C GLY A 82 -16.88 3.31 19.13
N ARG A 83 -16.43 2.87 20.32
CA ARG A 83 -17.33 2.53 21.44
C ARG A 83 -17.01 3.31 22.72
N ALA A 84 -16.74 4.60 22.58
CA ALA A 84 -16.97 5.55 23.67
C ALA A 84 -18.46 5.91 23.65
N ARG A 85 -19.23 5.23 24.50
CA ARG A 85 -20.55 5.69 24.95
C ARG A 85 -20.38 6.79 25.98
#